data_AF-A0A1J4W787-F1
#
_entry.id   AF-A0A1J4W787-F1
#
_cell.length_a   1.000
_cell.length_b   1.000
_cell.length_c   1.000
_cell.angle_alpha   90.00
_cell.angle_beta   90.00
_cell.angle_gamma   90.00
#
_symmetry.space_group_name_H-M   'P 1'
#
loop_
_entity.id
_entity.type
_entity.pdbx_description
1 polymer ?
#
loop_
_entity_poly.entity_id
_entity_poly.type
_entity_poly.pdbx_seq_one_letter_code
_entity_poly.pdbx_strand_id
1 'polypeptide(L)'
;MQTVQAPIISDNFCFSDDVVRENTSYTCVYPGSAASFCQQNTQKEIVQYCSNSCSNGHCTADNDDNDDKERGGIKNFDDLDPLFFEKKEEAIVFGSIIPPSDSNETISQVAKKGSSYADLWILFWLFLVLVLILLILVVIVLAKRR
;
A
#
# COMPACT_ATOMS: atom_id res chain seq x y z
N MET A 1 35.44 -10.03 -9.15
CA MET A 1 34.34 -10.25 -8.17
C MET A 1 33.59 -8.92 -8.05
N GLN A 2 32.33 -8.84 -8.48
CA GLN A 2 31.50 -7.66 -8.25
C GLN A 2 31.05 -7.68 -6.79
N THR A 3 31.46 -6.68 -6.02
CA THR A 3 30.95 -6.47 -4.67
C THR A 3 29.55 -5.89 -4.79
N VAL A 4 28.53 -6.71 -4.53
CA VAL A 4 27.16 -6.22 -4.39
C VAL A 4 27.09 -5.51 -3.03
N GLN A 5 27.05 -4.18 -3.06
CA GLN A 5 26.88 -3.39 -1.86
C GLN A 5 25.42 -3.51 -1.40
N ALA A 6 25.19 -3.73 -0.11
CA ALA A 6 23.84 -3.71 0.43
C ALA A 6 23.20 -2.34 0.17
N PRO A 7 21.91 -2.28 -0.19
CA PRO A 7 21.20 -1.02 -0.36
C PRO A 7 21.19 -0.22 0.94
N ILE A 8 21.37 1.11 0.83
CA ILE A 8 21.17 2.05 1.93
C ILE A 8 19.68 2.39 1.99
N ILE A 9 19.08 2.16 3.15
CA ILE A 9 17.66 2.43 3.40
C ILE A 9 17.56 3.73 4.22
N SER A 10 16.74 4.68 3.76
CA SER A 10 16.46 5.91 4.51
C SER A 10 15.50 5.67 5.66
N ASP A 11 15.41 6.65 6.57
CA ASP A 11 14.28 6.72 7.50
C ASP A 11 12.95 6.90 6.74
N ASN A 12 11.85 6.58 7.43
CA ASN A 12 10.51 6.77 6.90
C ASN A 12 10.17 8.26 6.82
N PHE A 13 9.54 8.67 5.72
CA PHE A 13 9.05 10.03 5.53
C PHE A 13 7.70 10.03 4.82
N CYS A 14 7.03 11.17 4.84
CA CYS A 14 5.72 11.32 4.20
C CYS A 14 5.87 11.73 2.75
N PHE A 15 5.20 11.01 1.85
CA PHE A 15 5.10 11.37 0.44
C PHE A 15 3.69 11.07 -0.07
N SER A 16 3.01 12.09 -0.61
CA SER A 16 1.63 11.98 -1.09
C SER A 16 0.67 11.39 -0.05
N ASP A 17 0.77 11.86 1.20
CA ASP A 17 -0.02 11.40 2.35
C ASP A 17 0.20 9.95 2.80
N ASP A 18 1.15 9.23 2.19
CA ASP A 18 1.56 7.88 2.59
C ASP A 18 2.97 7.88 3.22
N VAL A 19 3.26 6.85 4.01
CA VAL A 19 4.61 6.63 4.56
C VAL A 19 5.45 5.91 3.53
N VAL A 20 6.56 6.51 3.14
CA VAL A 20 7.52 5.97 2.18
C VAL A 20 8.93 5.94 2.77
N ARG A 21 9.81 5.17 2.14
CA ARG A 21 11.25 5.19 2.38
C ARG A 21 12.01 5.14 1.06
N GLU A 22 13.24 5.60 1.06
CA GLU A 22 14.13 5.53 -0.10
C GLU A 22 15.12 4.37 0.07
N ASN A 23 15.27 3.62 -1.01
CA ASN A 23 16.25 2.57 -1.15
C ASN A 23 17.29 3.01 -2.18
N THR A 24 18.50 3.26 -1.73
CA THR A 24 19.63 3.64 -2.57
C THR A 24 20.58 2.47 -2.76
N SER A 25 20.71 2.04 -4.01
CA SER A 25 21.63 0.99 -4.45
C SER A 25 22.80 1.59 -5.24
N TYR A 26 23.96 0.95 -5.13
CA TYR A 26 25.16 1.35 -5.87
C TYR A 26 25.63 0.20 -6.74
N THR A 27 25.75 0.45 -8.04
CA THR A 27 26.27 -0.50 -9.01
C THR A 27 27.56 0.05 -9.58
N CYS A 28 28.68 -0.60 -9.28
CA CYS A 28 29.98 -0.19 -9.81
C CYS A 28 30.26 -0.87 -11.16
N VAL A 29 30.53 -0.05 -12.16
CA VAL A 29 30.87 -0.44 -13.52
C VAL A 29 32.40 -0.49 -13.65
N TYR A 30 32.90 -1.55 -14.30
CA TYR A 30 34.35 -1.85 -14.44
C TYR A 30 35.14 -1.86 -13.12
N PRO A 31 34.68 -2.60 -12.08
CA PRO A 31 35.37 -2.66 -10.80
C PRO A 31 36.80 -3.20 -10.96
N GLY A 32 37.77 -2.53 -10.32
CA GLY A 32 39.19 -2.93 -10.37
C GLY A 32 39.96 -2.41 -11.58
N SER A 33 39.39 -1.49 -12.38
CA SER A 33 40.09 -0.78 -13.45
C SER A 33 40.27 0.70 -13.14
N ALA A 34 41.20 1.38 -13.81
CA ALA A 34 41.36 2.83 -13.70
C ALA A 34 40.15 3.63 -14.23
N ALA A 35 39.27 2.98 -15.00
CA ALA A 35 38.03 3.54 -15.53
C ALA A 35 36.80 3.17 -14.68
N SER A 36 36.99 2.69 -13.45
CA SER A 36 35.88 2.33 -12.58
C SER A 36 35.05 3.54 -12.17
N PHE A 37 33.73 3.44 -12.25
CA PHE A 37 32.80 4.41 -11.69
C PHE A 37 31.61 3.69 -11.07
N CYS A 38 30.98 4.30 -10.05
CA CYS A 38 29.79 3.75 -9.41
C CYS A 38 28.57 4.59 -9.75
N GLN A 39 27.53 3.92 -10.24
CA GLN A 39 26.24 4.52 -10.51
C GLN A 39 25.34 4.34 -9.28
N GLN A 40 24.75 5.44 -8.83
CA GLN A 40 23.73 5.45 -7.78
C GLN A 40 22.34 5.28 -8.40
N ASN A 41 21.51 4.45 -7.79
CA ASN A 41 20.10 4.32 -8.11
C ASN A 41 19.26 4.39 -6.84
N THR A 42 18.44 5.44 -6.72
CA THR A 42 17.54 5.67 -5.57
C THR A 42 16.10 5.45 -6.00
N GLN A 43 15.40 4.57 -5.31
CA GLN A 43 13.98 4.25 -5.56
C GLN A 43 13.16 4.47 -4.29
N LYS A 44 11.94 4.98 -4.45
CA LYS A 44 10.97 5.13 -3.36
C LYS A 44 10.12 3.88 -3.22
N GLU A 45 9.97 3.42 -2.00
CA GLU A 45 9.13 2.28 -1.63
C GLU A 45 8.07 2.76 -0.64
N ILE A 46 6.80 2.42 -0.88
CA ILE A 46 5.71 2.72 0.04
C ILE A 46 5.76 1.71 1.18
N VAL A 47 5.93 2.19 2.40
CA VAL A 47 5.98 1.39 3.63
C VAL A 47 4.57 1.16 4.17
N GLN A 48 3.73 2.20 4.15
CA GLN A 48 2.36 2.15 4.65
C GLN A 48 1.49 3.17 3.92
N TYR A 49 0.31 2.72 3.47
CA TYR A 49 -0.72 3.63 2.96
C TYR A 49 -1.51 4.21 4.13
N CYS A 50 -1.69 5.52 4.18
CA CYS A 50 -2.51 6.16 5.20
C CYS A 50 -3.95 6.33 4.71
N SER A 51 -4.91 6.28 5.64
CA SER A 51 -6.33 6.54 5.34
C SER A 51 -6.62 8.04 5.31
N ASN A 52 -6.05 8.79 6.26
CA ASN A 52 -6.26 10.23 6.41
C ASN A 52 -5.06 11.06 5.97
N SER A 53 -3.98 11.07 6.75
CA SER A 53 -2.80 11.88 6.44
C SER A 53 -1.52 11.24 7.00
N CYS A 54 -0.37 11.68 6.50
CA CYS A 54 0.94 11.29 7.02
C CYS A 54 1.61 12.50 7.69
N SER A 55 2.16 12.27 8.89
CA SER A 55 2.98 13.25 9.61
C SER A 55 4.18 12.58 10.27
N ASN A 56 5.35 13.21 10.17
CA ASN A 56 6.61 12.72 10.76
C ASN A 56 6.98 11.27 10.40
N GLY A 57 6.68 10.82 9.17
CA GLY A 57 6.99 9.45 8.73
C GLY A 57 6.04 8.38 9.30
N HIS A 58 4.88 8.79 9.82
CA HIS A 58 3.85 7.92 10.35
C HIS A 58 2.46 8.36 9.87
N CYS A 59 1.53 7.42 9.73
CA CYS A 59 0.14 7.77 9.51
C CYS A 59 -0.44 8.43 10.76
N THR A 60 -1.13 9.55 10.59
CA THR A 60 -1.94 10.11 11.66
C THR A 60 -3.06 9.13 11.93
N ALA A 61 -3.21 8.71 13.19
CA ALA A 61 -4.43 8.01 13.58
C ALA A 61 -5.61 8.89 13.19
N ASP A 62 -6.64 8.27 12.64
CA ASP A 62 -7.92 8.92 12.50
C ASP A 62 -8.29 9.33 13.92
N ASN A 63 -8.35 10.64 14.20
CA ASN A 63 -9.02 11.12 15.39
C ASN A 63 -10.50 10.85 15.16
N ASP A 64 -10.88 9.58 15.10
CA ASP A 64 -12.21 9.11 15.38
C ASP A 64 -12.41 9.30 16.89
N ASP A 65 -12.42 10.58 17.30
CA ASP A 65 -13.10 11.03 18.50
C ASP A 65 -14.63 10.96 18.26
N ASN A 66 -15.08 9.91 17.57
CA ASN A 66 -16.44 9.43 17.74
C ASN A 66 -16.40 8.65 19.04
N ASP A 67 -16.84 9.32 20.10
CA ASP A 67 -17.23 8.79 21.40
C ASP A 67 -18.36 7.73 21.29
N ASP A 68 -18.23 6.75 20.40
CA ASP A 68 -19.06 5.55 20.39
C ASP A 68 -18.46 4.57 21.40
N LYS A 69 -18.72 4.86 22.68
CA LYS A 69 -18.62 3.90 23.77
C LYS A 69 -19.56 2.72 23.48
N GLU A 70 -19.07 1.67 22.81
CA GLU A 70 -19.57 0.31 23.05
C GLU A 70 -18.67 -0.81 22.51
N ARG A 71 -17.42 -0.88 22.99
CA ARG A 71 -16.87 -2.16 23.43
C ARG A 71 -15.97 -1.90 24.62
N GLY A 72 -16.45 -2.28 25.80
CA GLY A 72 -15.83 -1.99 27.10
C GLY A 72 -14.36 -2.38 27.15
N GLY A 73 -13.47 -1.40 26.94
CA GLY A 73 -12.10 -1.45 27.39
C GLY A 73 -12.09 -1.26 28.90
N ILE A 74 -11.63 -2.27 29.62
CA ILE A 74 -11.44 -2.28 31.07
C ILE A 74 -10.51 -1.10 31.42
N LYS A 75 -11.01 -0.13 32.19
CA LYS A 75 -10.26 1.09 32.54
C LYS A 75 -9.53 1.01 33.88
N ASN A 76 -9.69 -0.08 34.63
CA ASN A 76 -8.98 -0.33 35.88
C ASN A 76 -8.74 -1.83 36.07
N PHE A 77 -7.54 -2.16 36.56
CA PHE A 77 -7.11 -3.52 36.91
C PHE A 77 -7.91 -4.14 38.08
N ASP A 78 -8.74 -3.36 38.76
CA ASP A 78 -9.47 -3.76 39.97
C ASP A 78 -10.92 -4.24 39.73
N ASP A 79 -11.39 -4.29 38.47
CA ASP A 79 -12.76 -4.73 38.12
C ASP A 79 -12.81 -6.13 37.46
N LEU A 80 -11.75 -6.93 37.67
CA LEU A 80 -11.82 -8.36 37.34
C LEU A 80 -12.59 -9.09 38.44
N ASP A 81 -13.85 -9.39 38.16
CA ASP A 81 -14.63 -10.38 38.90
C ASP A 81 -13.92 -11.76 38.81
N PRO A 82 -13.45 -12.38 39.93
CA PRO A 82 -12.55 -13.53 39.89
C PRO A 82 -13.27 -14.88 39.77
N LEU A 83 -14.45 -14.95 39.14
CA LEU A 83 -15.27 -16.17 39.09
C LEU A 83 -15.79 -16.51 37.68
N PHE A 84 -14.89 -16.95 36.80
CA PHE A 84 -15.26 -17.99 35.83
C PHE A 84 -14.04 -18.82 35.41
N PHE A 85 -13.52 -19.60 36.36
CA PHE A 85 -12.69 -20.76 36.07
C PHE A 85 -13.63 -21.95 35.79
N GLU A 86 -13.79 -22.34 34.53
CA GLU A 86 -14.08 -23.74 34.21
C GLU A 86 -13.08 -24.25 33.16
N LYS A 87 -11.93 -24.67 33.71
CA LYS A 87 -11.11 -25.83 33.35
C LYS A 87 -11.36 -26.45 31.96
N LYS A 88 -10.32 -26.49 31.12
CA LYS A 88 -9.68 -27.76 30.68
C LYS A 88 -8.18 -27.56 30.45
N GLU A 89 -7.42 -28.51 30.99
CA GLU A 89 -6.00 -28.75 30.76
C GLU A 89 -5.73 -28.79 29.23
N GLU A 90 -4.60 -28.32 28.68
CA GLU A 90 -3.24 -28.83 28.88
C GLU A 90 -2.15 -27.78 28.52
N ALA A 91 -1.04 -27.86 29.26
CA ALA A 91 0.34 -27.49 28.91
C ALA A 91 0.74 -26.02 28.65
N ILE A 92 1.49 -25.51 29.63
CA ILE A 92 2.44 -24.39 29.61
C ILE A 92 3.59 -24.56 28.59
N VAL A 93 3.90 -23.49 27.84
CA VAL A 93 5.28 -23.18 27.42
C VAL A 93 5.53 -21.68 27.63
N PHE A 94 6.39 -21.34 28.59
CA PHE A 94 7.07 -20.06 28.61
C PHE A 94 8.10 -20.05 27.48
N GLY A 95 8.01 -19.05 26.59
CA GLY A 95 9.00 -18.82 25.56
C GLY A 95 8.88 -17.41 25.01
N SER A 96 9.78 -16.53 25.42
CA SER A 96 10.06 -15.27 24.73
C SER A 96 10.47 -15.56 23.29
N ILE A 97 9.70 -15.14 22.29
CA ILE A 97 10.12 -15.13 20.89
C ILE A 97 9.50 -13.89 20.19
N ILE A 98 10.37 -12.95 19.83
CA ILE A 98 10.54 -12.34 18.50
C ILE A 98 9.27 -12.29 17.63
N PRO A 99 8.84 -11.13 17.09
CA PRO A 99 7.74 -11.10 16.13
C PRO A 99 8.07 -12.01 14.93
N PRO A 100 7.17 -12.93 14.55
CA PRO A 100 7.42 -13.90 13.50
C PRO A 100 7.47 -13.18 12.15
N SER A 101 8.64 -13.21 11.53
CA SER A 101 8.75 -13.30 10.09
C SER A 101 8.40 -14.73 9.67
N ASP A 102 7.16 -14.99 9.25
CA ASP A 102 6.84 -15.94 8.17
C ASP A 102 5.36 -15.89 7.72
N SER A 103 5.16 -15.20 6.60
CA SER A 103 4.60 -15.75 5.35
C SER A 103 3.28 -16.52 5.27
N ASN A 104 2.32 -16.45 6.21
CA ASN A 104 0.97 -16.96 5.91
C ASN A 104 -0.22 -16.37 6.70
N GLU A 105 -0.50 -15.08 6.49
CA GLU A 105 -1.90 -14.65 6.48
C GLU A 105 -2.26 -14.30 5.06
N THR A 106 -3.36 -14.90 4.58
CA THR A 106 -3.98 -14.64 3.29
C THR A 106 -3.79 -13.19 2.92
N ILE A 107 -3.06 -12.95 1.82
CA ILE A 107 -2.90 -11.64 1.20
C ILE A 107 -4.31 -11.16 0.87
N SER A 108 -4.98 -10.56 1.85
CA SER A 108 -6.06 -9.64 1.60
C SER A 108 -5.33 -8.49 0.96
N GLN A 109 -5.37 -8.53 -0.37
CA GLN A 109 -5.10 -7.42 -1.24
C GLN A 109 -5.93 -6.23 -0.72
N VAL A 110 -5.42 -5.51 0.26
CA VAL A 110 -5.50 -4.06 0.23
C VAL A 110 -4.33 -3.59 -0.62
N ALA A 111 -4.21 -4.17 -1.82
CA ALA A 111 -4.13 -3.30 -2.97
C ALA A 111 -5.27 -2.30 -2.78
N LYS A 112 -4.94 -1.09 -2.30
CA LYS A 112 -5.57 0.08 -2.89
C LYS A 112 -5.28 -0.11 -4.36
N LYS A 113 -6.22 -0.77 -5.05
CA LYS A 113 -6.34 -0.65 -6.48
C LYS A 113 -6.42 0.86 -6.62
N GLY A 114 -5.31 1.48 -6.99
CA GLY A 114 -5.28 2.81 -7.57
C GLY A 114 -6.05 2.68 -8.88
N SER A 115 -7.34 2.42 -8.76
CA SER A 115 -8.26 2.40 -9.86
C SER A 115 -8.71 3.83 -9.93
N SER A 116 -7.84 4.64 -10.53
CA SER A 116 -8.28 5.87 -11.14
C SER A 116 -9.21 5.46 -12.28
N TYR A 117 -10.48 5.24 -11.94
CA TYR A 117 -11.60 5.13 -12.88
C TYR A 117 -12.01 6.51 -13.41
N ALA A 118 -11.22 7.55 -13.13
CA ALA A 118 -11.51 8.92 -13.50
C ALA A 118 -11.72 9.11 -15.00
N ASP A 119 -11.22 8.20 -15.85
CA ASP A 119 -11.28 8.38 -17.31
C ASP A 119 -12.05 7.29 -18.10
N LEU A 120 -12.71 6.34 -17.42
CA LEU A 120 -13.51 5.32 -18.14
C LEU A 120 -14.82 5.87 -18.71
N TRP A 121 -15.31 6.98 -18.16
CA TRP A 121 -16.45 7.71 -18.72
C TRP A 121 -16.06 8.36 -20.04
N ILE A 122 -14.84 8.88 -20.18
CA ILE A 122 -14.35 9.48 -21.43
C ILE A 122 -14.36 8.45 -22.56
N LEU A 123 -13.97 7.20 -22.29
CA LEU A 123 -14.05 6.12 -23.28
C LEU A 123 -15.50 5.78 -23.66
N PHE A 124 -16.45 5.85 -22.72
CA PHE A 124 -17.88 5.66 -23.01
C PHE A 124 -18.43 6.79 -23.90
N TRP A 125 -18.08 8.05 -23.60
CA TRP A 125 -18.44 9.21 -24.41
C TRP A 125 -17.80 9.15 -25.81
N LEU A 126 -16.54 8.73 -25.92
CA LEU A 126 -15.84 8.55 -27.19
C LEU A 126 -16.54 7.48 -28.05
N PHE A 127 -16.89 6.34 -27.45
CA PHE A 127 -17.63 5.28 -28.16
C PHE A 127 -19.01 5.75 -28.63
N LEU A 128 -19.74 6.47 -27.78
CA LEU A 128 -21.06 7.01 -28.12
C LEU A 128 -20.97 7.99 -29.30
N VAL A 129 -19.99 8.90 -29.28
CA VAL A 129 -19.74 9.85 -30.39
C VAL A 129 -19.36 9.12 -31.67
N LEU A 130 -18.49 8.10 -31.60
CA LEU A 130 -18.08 7.30 -32.75
C LEU A 130 -19.26 6.56 -33.38
N VAL A 131 -20.12 5.93 -32.57
CA VAL A 131 -21.34 5.26 -33.04
C VAL A 131 -22.29 6.26 -33.70
N LEU A 132 -22.48 7.44 -33.11
CA LEU A 132 -23.34 8.49 -33.66
C LEU A 132 -22.83 8.99 -35.02
N ILE A 133 -21.52 9.19 -35.18
CA ILE A 133 -20.90 9.56 -36.45
C ILE A 133 -21.13 8.47 -37.50
N LEU A 134 -20.93 7.19 -37.16
CA LEU A 134 -21.17 6.07 -38.09
C LEU A 134 -22.63 6.00 -38.54
N LEU A 135 -23.58 6.18 -37.63
CA LEU A 135 -25.01 6.20 -37.98
C LEU A 135 -25.34 7.35 -38.94
N ILE A 136 -24.80 8.55 -38.69
CA ILE A 136 -24.97 9.70 -39.59
C ILE A 136 -24.39 9.41 -40.97
N LEU A 137 -23.19 8.85 -41.06
CA LEU A 137 -22.57 8.48 -42.34
C LEU A 137 -23.39 7.44 -43.10
N VAL A 138 -23.93 6.43 -42.41
CA VAL A 138 -24.82 5.43 -43.02
C VAL A 138 -26.07 6.11 -43.58
N VAL A 139 -26.71 7.00 -42.84
CA VAL A 139 -27.88 7.75 -43.31
C VAL A 139 -27.56 8.61 -44.52
N ILE A 140 -26.43 9.33 -44.51
CA ILE A 140 -25.98 10.14 -45.65
C ILE A 140 -25.72 9.28 -46.89
N VAL A 141 -25.08 8.13 -46.73
CA VAL A 141 -24.82 7.19 -47.84
C VAL A 141 -26.12 6.61 -48.38
N LEU A 142 -27.07 6.25 -47.50
CA LEU A 142 -28.39 5.77 -47.91
C LEU A 142 -29.21 6.87 -48.61
N ALA A 143 -29.09 8.13 -48.16
CA ALA A 143 -29.75 9.28 -48.78
C ALA A 143 -29.13 9.65 -50.12
N LYS A 144 -27.81 9.46 -50.30
CA LYS A 144 -27.11 9.68 -51.57
C LYS A 144 -27.28 8.52 -52.56
N ARG A 145 -27.64 7.34 -52.06
CA ARG A 145 -27.93 6.15 -52.87
C ARG A 145 -29.38 6.08 -53.35
N ARG A 146 -30.29 6.84 -52.72
CA ARG A 146 -31.60 7.18 -53.28
C ARG A 146 -31.47 8.32 -54.28
#